data_AF-A0A944H8U7-F1
#
_entry.id   AF-A0A944H8U7-F1
#
_cell.length_a   1.000
_cell.length_b   1.000
_cell.length_c   1.000
_cell.angle_alpha   90.00
_cell.angle_beta   90.00
_cell.angle_gamma   90.00
#
_symmetry.space_group_name_H-M   'P 1'
#
loop_
_entity.id
_entity.type
_entity.pdbx_description
1 polymer ?
#
loop_
_entity_poly.entity_id
_entity_poly.type
_entity_poly.pdbx_seq_one_letter_code
_entity_poly.pdbx_strand_id
1 'polypeptide(L)'
;DRPYPIENIQDSTEFVSRFEELFDAELIREITDSDPEKNWTKMGYQGIMLNKGSLWLDPYERKMISVNHQNSKTNKLLEQASEAYRASLHHSLKDFKTAILSMQTKQFRIVIDRLADGTYRYASWKITKKMNQKPDLVLIGGNKSFEGSGGNHSYSFKQKNYTYTCQIYVLGFKNIPAELEVYKGKTLFHSEVAHKIDY
;
A
#
# COMPACT_ATOMS: atom_id res chain seq x y z
N ASP A 1 3.75 3.79 5.93
CA ASP A 1 3.52 3.47 4.51
C ASP A 1 3.14 4.70 3.73
N ARG A 2 3.56 4.76 2.48
CA ARG A 2 3.22 5.81 1.51
C ARG A 2 2.36 5.25 0.38
N PRO A 3 1.59 6.10 -0.33
CA PRO A 3 0.83 5.65 -1.49
C PRO A 3 1.76 5.07 -2.56
N TYR A 4 1.51 3.82 -2.97
CA TYR A 4 2.23 3.20 -4.08
C TYR A 4 2.00 3.99 -5.39
N PRO A 5 3.03 4.24 -6.21
CA PRO A 5 4.37 3.65 -6.19
C PRO A 5 5.46 4.53 -5.55
N ILE A 6 5.12 5.43 -4.63
CA ILE A 6 6.16 6.18 -3.90
C ILE A 6 6.84 5.25 -2.88
N GLU A 7 8.18 5.18 -2.94
CA GLU A 7 9.00 4.42 -1.99
C GLU A 7 8.82 4.94 -0.56
N ASN A 8 8.76 4.03 0.43
CA ASN A 8 8.69 4.46 1.82
C ASN A 8 10.03 5.04 2.27
N ILE A 9 9.95 5.73 3.40
CA ILE A 9 11.10 6.17 4.16
C ILE A 9 11.56 5.01 5.05
N GLN A 10 12.79 4.55 4.86
CA GLN A 10 13.33 3.34 5.50
C GLN A 10 13.86 3.61 6.91
N ASP A 11 14.42 4.79 7.16
CA ASP A 11 15.07 5.12 8.42
C ASP A 11 15.02 6.62 8.76
N SER A 12 15.51 6.97 9.95
CA SER A 12 15.52 8.34 10.44
C SER A 12 16.39 9.29 9.62
N THR A 13 17.46 8.81 9.00
CA THR A 13 18.34 9.62 8.16
C THR A 13 17.61 10.01 6.87
N GLU A 14 16.95 9.04 6.25
CA GLU A 14 16.12 9.27 5.08
C GLU A 14 14.90 10.14 5.43
N PHE A 15 14.31 9.96 6.62
CA PHE A 15 13.22 10.80 7.07
C PHE A 15 13.62 12.27 7.12
N VAL A 16 14.82 12.58 7.65
CA VAL A 16 15.33 13.96 7.69
C VAL A 16 15.55 14.51 6.29
N SER A 17 16.12 13.73 5.37
CA SER A 17 16.38 14.20 4.01
C SER A 17 15.09 14.40 3.19
N ARG A 18 14.04 13.65 3.50
CA ARG A 18 12.73 13.68 2.83
C ARG A 18 11.64 14.36 3.65
N PHE A 19 12.01 15.08 4.71
CA PHE A 19 11.07 15.64 5.70
C PHE A 19 9.99 16.50 5.05
N GLU A 20 10.40 17.40 4.15
CA GLU A 20 9.49 18.29 3.44
C GLU A 20 8.54 17.58 2.48
N GLU A 21 8.76 16.31 2.13
CA GLU A 21 7.77 15.55 1.38
C GLU A 21 6.49 15.36 2.20
N LEU A 22 6.59 15.30 3.53
CA LEU A 22 5.47 15.07 4.44
C LEU A 22 5.04 16.36 5.17
N PHE A 23 6.02 17.19 5.56
CA PHE A 23 5.84 18.38 6.38
C PHE A 23 6.10 19.66 5.58
N ASP A 24 5.06 20.17 4.93
CA ASP A 24 5.10 21.48 4.29
C ASP A 24 4.92 22.62 5.32
N ALA A 25 5.08 23.85 4.85
CA ALA A 25 4.93 25.03 5.70
C ALA A 25 3.51 25.21 6.27
N GLU A 26 2.50 24.58 5.70
CA GLU A 26 1.14 24.59 6.24
C GLU A 26 1.01 23.66 7.44
N LEU A 27 1.43 22.40 7.31
CA LEU A 27 1.42 21.46 8.41
C LEU A 27 2.34 21.88 9.55
N ILE A 28 3.52 22.43 9.24
CA ILE A 28 4.44 22.94 10.26
C ILE A 28 3.75 24.05 11.08
N ARG A 29 3.09 25.01 10.43
CA ARG A 29 2.33 26.06 11.12
C ARG A 29 1.16 25.50 11.91
N GLU A 30 0.43 24.54 11.35
CA GLU A 30 -0.67 23.87 12.06
C GLU A 30 -0.17 23.24 13.38
N ILE A 31 1.01 22.63 13.37
CA ILE A 31 1.63 22.06 14.57
C ILE A 31 2.12 23.16 15.52
N THR A 32 2.88 24.14 15.04
CA THR A 32 3.51 25.15 15.91
C THR A 32 2.51 26.11 16.54
N ASP A 33 1.41 26.38 15.85
CA ASP A 33 0.37 27.31 16.30
C ASP A 33 -0.74 26.58 17.09
N SER A 34 -0.64 25.25 17.23
CA SER A 34 -1.64 24.44 17.94
C SER A 34 -1.61 24.66 19.45
N ASP A 35 -2.78 24.66 20.06
CA ASP A 35 -2.99 24.62 21.50
C ASP A 35 -3.14 23.15 21.94
N PRO A 36 -2.27 22.61 22.82
CA PRO A 36 -2.31 21.23 23.28
C PRO A 36 -3.67 20.79 23.85
N GLU A 37 -4.44 21.68 24.46
CA GLU A 37 -5.71 21.34 25.10
C GLU A 37 -6.91 21.42 24.14
N LYS A 38 -6.76 22.13 23.01
CA LYS A 38 -7.88 22.36 22.07
C LYS A 38 -7.72 21.61 20.77
N ASN A 39 -6.50 21.53 20.25
CA ASN A 39 -6.23 21.00 18.92
C ASN A 39 -5.81 19.53 18.97
N TRP A 40 -5.41 19.01 20.14
CA TRP A 40 -4.97 17.63 20.27
C TRP A 40 -5.99 16.81 21.06
N THR A 41 -6.47 15.72 20.49
CA THR A 41 -7.46 14.84 21.12
C THR A 41 -6.87 13.44 21.31
N LYS A 42 -6.91 12.93 22.55
CA LYS A 42 -6.55 11.54 22.85
C LYS A 42 -7.70 10.60 22.47
N MET A 43 -7.48 9.76 21.46
CA MET A 43 -8.44 8.79 20.93
C MET A 43 -8.23 7.39 21.51
N GLY A 44 -7.95 7.32 22.82
CA GLY A 44 -7.64 6.06 23.51
C GLY A 44 -6.39 5.37 22.96
N TYR A 45 -6.50 4.09 22.63
CA TYR A 45 -5.39 3.29 22.08
C TYR A 45 -5.06 3.62 20.62
N GLN A 46 -5.94 4.36 19.91
CA GLN A 46 -5.73 4.70 18.50
C GLN A 46 -4.67 5.78 18.30
N GLY A 47 -4.46 6.66 19.29
CA GLY A 47 -3.45 7.71 19.22
C GLY A 47 -3.88 9.06 19.79
N ILE A 48 -2.99 10.03 19.67
CA ILE A 48 -3.24 11.45 19.90
C ILE A 48 -3.36 12.12 18.54
N MET A 49 -4.51 12.70 18.26
CA MET A 49 -4.88 13.26 16.96
C MET A 49 -4.77 14.79 16.97
N LEU A 50 -4.06 15.37 16.00
CA LEU A 50 -4.08 16.81 15.73
C LEU A 50 -5.29 17.18 14.86
N ASN A 51 -6.05 18.17 15.29
CA ASN A 51 -7.24 18.72 14.64
C ASN A 51 -8.17 17.63 14.10
N LYS A 52 -8.37 17.57 12.79
CA LYS A 52 -9.24 16.59 12.12
C LYS A 52 -8.44 15.38 11.60
N GLY A 53 -7.31 15.08 12.24
CA GLY A 53 -6.44 13.95 11.91
C GLY A 53 -5.33 14.29 10.93
N SER A 54 -4.89 15.55 10.83
CA SER A 54 -3.75 15.95 10.01
C SER A 54 -2.46 15.20 10.40
N LEU A 55 -2.29 14.95 11.69
CA LEU A 55 -1.18 14.19 12.27
C LEU A 55 -1.67 13.30 13.42
N TRP A 56 -1.11 12.11 13.55
CA TRP A 56 -1.36 11.19 14.65
C TRP A 56 -0.07 10.80 15.35
N LEU A 57 -0.08 10.81 16.68
CA LEU A 57 1.04 10.42 17.54
C LEU A 57 0.67 9.23 18.41
N ASP A 58 1.66 8.39 18.68
CA ASP A 58 1.56 7.30 19.64
C ASP A 58 1.52 7.87 21.07
N PRO A 59 0.52 7.50 21.89
CA PRO A 59 0.35 8.08 23.22
C PRO A 59 1.36 7.55 24.25
N TYR A 60 2.16 6.54 23.91
CA TYR A 60 3.09 5.87 24.82
C TYR A 60 4.53 5.90 24.33
N GLU A 61 4.76 5.64 23.04
CA GLU A 61 6.08 5.49 22.44
C GLU A 61 6.67 6.80 21.88
N ARG A 62 5.91 7.91 21.93
CA ARG A 62 6.29 9.22 21.35
C ARG A 62 6.68 9.13 19.87
N LYS A 63 6.10 8.16 19.16
CA LYS A 63 6.30 7.96 17.72
C LYS A 63 5.19 8.63 16.95
N MET A 64 5.44 8.88 15.68
CA MET A 64 4.41 9.28 14.73
C MET A 64 3.68 8.05 14.21
N ILE A 65 2.35 8.10 14.19
CA ILE A 65 1.51 7.04 13.63
C ILE A 65 1.24 7.33 12.15
N SER A 66 0.79 8.54 11.82
CA SER A 66 0.47 8.92 10.44
C SER A 66 0.48 10.43 10.23
N VAL A 67 0.79 10.84 9.00
CA VAL A 67 0.59 12.19 8.47
C VAL A 67 -0.47 12.10 7.40
N ASN A 68 -1.67 12.63 7.65
CA ASN A 68 -2.78 12.62 6.69
C ASN A 68 -3.01 13.99 6.03
N HIS A 69 -2.22 15.00 6.42
CA HIS A 69 -2.21 16.30 5.74
C HIS A 69 -1.95 16.13 4.25
N GLN A 70 -2.79 16.77 3.44
CA GLN A 70 -2.64 16.76 1.99
C GLN A 70 -1.71 17.89 1.58
N ASN A 71 -0.53 17.55 1.05
CA ASN A 71 0.40 18.54 0.53
C ASN A 71 0.63 18.36 -0.99
N SER A 72 0.86 19.48 -1.66
CA SER A 72 1.05 19.52 -3.12
C SER A 72 2.31 18.79 -3.58
N LYS A 73 3.38 18.77 -2.75
CA LYS A 73 4.65 18.10 -3.05
C LYS A 73 4.47 16.57 -3.14
N THR A 74 3.76 15.97 -2.19
CA THR A 74 3.39 14.54 -2.19
C THR A 74 2.52 14.20 -3.38
N ASN A 75 1.54 15.04 -3.71
CA ASN A 75 0.70 14.82 -4.89
C ASN A 75 1.52 14.80 -6.19
N LYS A 76 2.46 15.74 -6.34
CA LYS A 76 3.36 15.80 -7.49
C LYS A 76 4.32 14.60 -7.54
N LEU A 77 4.84 14.16 -6.40
CA LEU A 77 5.67 12.96 -6.29
C LEU A 77 4.88 11.71 -6.70
N LEU A 78 3.62 11.60 -6.24
CA LEU A 78 2.76 10.47 -6.58
C LEU A 78 2.45 10.43 -8.07
N GLU A 79 2.17 11.59 -8.68
CA GLU A 79 1.94 11.71 -10.13
C GLU A 79 3.16 11.25 -10.93
N GLN A 80 4.33 11.80 -10.63
CA GLN A 80 5.60 11.43 -11.29
C GLN A 80 5.94 9.94 -11.12
N ALA A 81 5.80 9.42 -9.90
CA ALA A 81 6.04 8.01 -9.63
C ALA A 81 5.03 7.11 -10.36
N SER A 82 3.76 7.52 -10.44
CA SER A 82 2.71 6.79 -11.15
C SER A 82 2.96 6.74 -12.66
N GLU A 83 3.44 7.83 -13.27
CA GLU A 83 3.83 7.88 -14.67
C GLU A 83 5.02 6.96 -14.96
N ALA A 84 6.08 7.05 -14.14
CA ALA A 84 7.26 6.20 -14.26
C ALA A 84 6.90 4.72 -14.10
N TYR A 85 6.08 4.39 -13.10
CA TYR A 85 5.57 3.04 -12.88
C TYR A 85 4.76 2.55 -14.09
N ARG A 86 3.81 3.35 -14.60
CA ARG A 86 3.02 2.99 -15.78
C ARG A 86 3.90 2.78 -17.02
N ALA A 87 4.97 3.56 -17.19
CA ALA A 87 5.93 3.40 -18.27
C ALA A 87 6.72 2.08 -18.17
N SER A 88 6.99 1.60 -16.94
CA SER A 88 7.71 0.36 -16.66
C SER A 88 6.93 -0.93 -16.96
N LEU A 89 5.60 -0.84 -17.08
CA LEU A 89 4.73 -1.98 -17.32
C LEU A 89 4.62 -2.35 -18.80
N HIS A 90 4.33 -3.62 -19.07
CA HIS A 90 3.94 -4.09 -20.39
C HIS A 90 2.70 -3.32 -20.89
N HIS A 91 2.65 -3.01 -22.18
CA HIS A 91 1.62 -2.13 -22.75
C HIS A 91 0.18 -2.57 -22.44
N SER A 92 -0.07 -3.89 -22.33
CA SER A 92 -1.39 -4.45 -22.00
C SER A 92 -1.87 -4.14 -20.57
N LEU A 93 -1.00 -3.63 -19.70
CA LEU A 93 -1.32 -3.32 -18.32
C LEU A 93 -1.32 -1.80 -18.06
N LYS A 94 -1.18 -0.96 -19.08
CA LYS A 94 -1.10 0.49 -18.89
C LYS A 94 -2.45 1.16 -18.66
N ASP A 95 -3.56 0.45 -18.86
CA ASP A 95 -4.89 0.96 -18.56
C ASP A 95 -5.31 0.52 -17.14
N PHE A 96 -5.22 1.46 -16.19
CA PHE A 96 -5.65 1.33 -14.79
C PHE A 96 -5.76 2.71 -14.15
N LYS A 97 -6.64 2.84 -13.16
CA LYS A 97 -6.90 4.08 -12.41
C LYS A 97 -5.84 4.33 -11.35
N THR A 98 -5.51 3.32 -10.56
CA THR A 98 -4.58 3.45 -9.42
C THR A 98 -3.76 2.18 -9.25
N ALA A 99 -2.44 2.31 -9.15
CA ALA A 99 -1.59 1.19 -8.77
C ALA A 99 -1.79 0.92 -7.27
N ILE A 100 -1.98 -0.34 -6.87
CA ILE A 100 -2.38 -0.67 -5.49
C ILE A 100 -1.22 -1.24 -4.71
N LEU A 101 -0.51 -2.23 -5.27
CA LEU A 101 0.68 -2.80 -4.66
C LEU A 101 1.47 -3.62 -5.68
N SER A 102 2.72 -3.91 -5.32
CA SER A 102 3.53 -4.97 -5.89
C SER A 102 3.96 -5.93 -4.77
N MET A 103 3.99 -7.23 -5.04
CA MET A 103 4.47 -8.25 -4.10
C MET A 103 5.30 -9.30 -4.83
N GLN A 104 6.23 -9.93 -4.12
CA GLN A 104 7.16 -10.89 -4.68
C GLN A 104 7.24 -12.13 -3.80
N THR A 105 6.93 -13.29 -4.38
CA THR A 105 7.22 -14.60 -3.80
C THR A 105 8.59 -15.09 -4.30
N LYS A 106 9.06 -16.28 -3.89
CA LYS A 106 10.27 -16.88 -4.47
C LYS A 106 10.08 -17.19 -5.96
N GLN A 107 8.85 -17.44 -6.40
CA GLN A 107 8.54 -17.86 -7.77
C GLN A 107 7.94 -16.76 -8.63
N PHE A 108 7.26 -15.78 -8.04
CA PHE A 108 6.44 -14.84 -8.80
C PHE A 108 6.65 -13.39 -8.38
N ARG A 109 6.58 -12.49 -9.35
CA ARG A 109 6.24 -11.09 -9.13
C ARG A 109 4.76 -10.90 -9.43
N ILE A 110 4.05 -10.20 -8.57
CA ILE A 110 2.62 -9.95 -8.66
C ILE A 110 2.38 -8.46 -8.48
N VAL A 111 1.56 -7.87 -9.34
CA VAL A 111 1.07 -6.51 -9.17
C VAL A 111 -0.44 -6.51 -9.12
N ILE A 112 -0.98 -5.60 -8.32
CA ILE A 112 -2.41 -5.34 -8.24
C ILE A 112 -2.65 -3.87 -8.56
N ASP A 113 -3.61 -3.62 -9.42
CA ASP A 113 -4.09 -2.28 -9.74
C ASP A 113 -5.62 -2.22 -9.72
N ARG A 114 -6.15 -1.01 -9.55
CA ARG A 114 -7.58 -0.73 -9.59
C ARG A 114 -7.94 -0.17 -10.96
N LEU A 115 -8.97 -0.74 -11.58
CA LEU A 115 -9.48 -0.34 -12.89
C LEU A 115 -10.48 0.82 -12.77
N ALA A 116 -10.90 1.37 -13.92
CA ALA A 116 -11.81 2.51 -13.99
C ALA A 116 -13.20 2.20 -13.40
N ASP A 117 -13.67 0.95 -13.55
CA ASP A 117 -14.93 0.44 -12.98
C ASP A 117 -14.85 0.20 -11.46
N GLY A 118 -13.68 0.39 -10.87
CA GLY A 118 -13.42 0.22 -9.44
C GLY A 118 -13.05 -1.20 -9.02
N THR A 119 -13.09 -2.19 -9.91
CA THR A 119 -12.60 -3.55 -9.67
C THR A 119 -11.08 -3.60 -9.67
N TYR A 120 -10.51 -4.73 -9.24
CA TYR A 120 -9.06 -4.94 -9.22
C TYR A 120 -8.61 -5.86 -10.36
N ARG A 121 -7.38 -5.66 -10.81
CA ARG A 121 -6.66 -6.56 -11.71
C ARG A 121 -5.43 -7.11 -11.01
N TYR A 122 -5.22 -8.40 -11.17
CA TYR A 122 -4.01 -9.13 -10.81
C TYR A 122 -3.21 -9.38 -12.08
N ALA A 123 -1.92 -9.10 -12.07
CA ALA A 123 -1.00 -9.59 -13.09
C ALA A 123 0.23 -10.20 -12.44
N SER A 124 0.70 -11.33 -12.97
CA SER A 124 1.90 -11.98 -12.46
C SER A 124 2.85 -12.45 -13.55
N TRP A 125 4.10 -12.57 -13.13
CA TRP A 125 5.23 -13.05 -13.91
C TRP A 125 5.99 -14.06 -13.06
N LYS A 126 6.60 -15.06 -13.69
CA LYS A 126 7.74 -15.75 -13.09
C LYS A 126 8.79 -14.72 -12.64
N ILE A 127 9.44 -14.96 -11.52
CA ILE A 127 10.39 -14.04 -10.90
C ILE A 127 11.53 -13.60 -11.84
N THR A 128 11.87 -14.43 -12.82
CA THR A 128 12.92 -14.17 -13.82
C THR A 128 12.47 -13.23 -14.94
N LYS A 129 11.17 -12.94 -15.08
CA LYS A 129 10.62 -12.06 -16.11
C LYS A 129 10.46 -10.63 -15.61
N LYS A 130 10.68 -9.67 -16.51
CA LYS A 130 10.53 -8.24 -16.23
C LYS A 130 9.07 -7.80 -16.43
N MET A 131 8.62 -6.79 -15.69
CA MET A 131 7.23 -6.28 -15.77
C MET A 131 6.88 -5.64 -17.12
N ASN A 132 7.89 -5.23 -17.90
CA ASN A 132 7.71 -4.73 -19.27
C ASN A 132 7.51 -5.85 -20.30
N GLN A 133 7.68 -7.13 -19.91
CA GLN A 133 7.37 -8.29 -20.73
C GLN A 133 5.92 -8.73 -20.51
N LYS A 134 5.38 -9.50 -21.45
CA LYS A 134 4.01 -10.02 -21.34
C LYS A 134 3.83 -10.83 -20.04
N PRO A 135 2.81 -10.50 -19.22
CA PRO A 135 2.51 -11.26 -18.00
C PRO A 135 2.16 -12.71 -18.31
N ASP A 136 2.50 -13.60 -17.37
CA ASP A 136 2.16 -15.03 -17.43
C ASP A 136 0.69 -15.26 -17.11
N LEU A 137 0.13 -14.45 -16.21
CA LEU A 137 -1.28 -14.51 -15.83
C LEU A 137 -1.82 -13.10 -15.63
N VAL A 138 -3.05 -12.86 -16.11
CA VAL A 138 -3.83 -11.65 -15.84
C VAL A 138 -5.23 -12.06 -15.44
N LEU A 139 -5.71 -11.58 -14.29
CA LEU A 139 -7.06 -11.81 -13.78
C LEU A 139 -7.72 -10.46 -13.52
N ILE A 140 -8.96 -10.27 -13.97
CA ILE A 140 -9.73 -9.04 -13.83
C ILE A 140 -10.99 -9.30 -12.99
N GLY A 141 -11.60 -8.23 -12.49
CA GLY A 141 -12.82 -8.33 -11.68
C GLY A 141 -12.57 -8.83 -10.25
N GLY A 142 -11.38 -8.58 -9.72
CA GLY A 142 -11.06 -8.91 -8.32
C GLY A 142 -11.75 -7.98 -7.33
N ASN A 143 -11.87 -8.46 -6.09
CA ASN A 143 -12.46 -7.72 -4.97
C ASN A 143 -11.45 -7.57 -3.81
N LYS A 144 -11.61 -6.51 -3.02
CA LYS A 144 -10.90 -6.31 -1.76
C LYS A 144 -11.80 -6.64 -0.57
N SER A 145 -11.27 -7.35 0.42
CA SER A 145 -11.97 -7.68 1.67
C SER A 145 -11.09 -7.34 2.86
N PHE A 146 -11.65 -6.71 3.90
CA PHE A 146 -10.93 -6.41 5.14
C PHE A 146 -11.16 -7.47 6.20
N GLU A 147 -10.13 -7.75 6.99
CA GLU A 147 -10.12 -8.73 8.07
C GLU A 147 -10.01 -8.01 9.42
N GLY A 148 -11.18 -7.76 10.03
CA GLY A 148 -11.26 -7.00 11.28
C GLY A 148 -10.91 -5.51 11.11
N SER A 149 -10.54 -4.86 12.21
CA SER A 149 -10.22 -3.41 12.26
C SER A 149 -8.73 -3.11 12.18
N GLY A 150 -7.87 -4.13 12.20
CA GLY A 150 -6.41 -3.99 12.22
C GLY A 150 -5.77 -3.64 10.88
N GLY A 151 -6.55 -3.45 9.82
CA GLY A 151 -6.06 -3.12 8.48
C GLY A 151 -5.60 -4.31 7.65
N ASN A 152 -5.57 -5.53 8.20
CA ASN A 152 -5.38 -6.75 7.43
C ASN A 152 -6.47 -6.86 6.36
N HIS A 153 -6.08 -7.27 5.16
CA HIS A 153 -7.00 -7.36 4.03
C HIS A 153 -6.48 -8.28 2.95
N SER A 154 -7.37 -8.69 2.06
CA SER A 154 -7.05 -9.52 0.91
C SER A 154 -7.58 -8.94 -0.39
N TYR A 155 -6.94 -9.34 -1.49
CA TYR A 155 -7.45 -9.19 -2.85
C TYR A 155 -7.71 -10.57 -3.45
N SER A 156 -8.94 -10.85 -3.86
CA SER A 156 -9.34 -12.15 -4.38
C SER A 156 -9.77 -12.08 -5.85
N PHE A 157 -9.33 -13.07 -6.64
CA PHE A 157 -9.58 -13.18 -8.07
C PHE A 157 -9.98 -14.62 -8.42
N LYS A 158 -10.96 -14.79 -9.32
CA LYS A 158 -11.45 -16.11 -9.72
C LYS A 158 -11.13 -16.40 -11.18
N GLN A 159 -10.67 -17.62 -11.45
CA GLN A 159 -10.53 -18.15 -12.80
C GLN A 159 -10.92 -19.63 -12.82
N LYS A 160 -12.03 -19.95 -13.48
CA LYS A 160 -12.61 -21.30 -13.50
C LYS A 160 -12.81 -21.81 -12.06
N ASN A 161 -12.21 -22.95 -11.68
CA ASN A 161 -12.30 -23.52 -10.34
C ASN A 161 -11.15 -23.07 -9.41
N TYR A 162 -10.37 -22.05 -9.80
CA TYR A 162 -9.29 -21.51 -8.99
C TYR A 162 -9.66 -20.14 -8.40
N THR A 163 -9.30 -19.93 -7.14
CA THR A 163 -9.36 -18.63 -6.47
C THR A 163 -7.95 -18.24 -6.04
N TYR A 164 -7.49 -17.08 -6.49
CA TYR A 164 -6.20 -16.50 -6.15
C TYR A 164 -6.45 -15.41 -5.12
N THR A 165 -5.84 -15.51 -3.96
CA THR A 165 -5.97 -14.56 -2.86
C THR A 165 -4.60 -14.03 -2.50
N CYS A 166 -4.43 -12.71 -2.58
CA CYS A 166 -3.25 -12.02 -2.06
C CYS A 166 -3.60 -11.47 -0.68
N GLN A 167 -3.08 -12.10 0.37
CA GLN A 167 -3.22 -11.68 1.76
C GLN A 167 -2.21 -10.59 2.09
N ILE A 168 -2.65 -9.54 2.79
CA ILE A 168 -1.83 -8.43 3.24
C ILE A 168 -1.98 -8.30 4.76
N TYR A 169 -0.87 -8.48 5.47
CA TYR A 169 -0.83 -8.43 6.93
C TYR A 169 -0.20 -7.10 7.36
N VAL A 170 -1.04 -6.23 7.95
CA VAL A 170 -0.62 -4.95 8.55
C VAL A 170 -0.29 -5.15 10.03
N LEU A 171 -1.06 -6.00 10.72
CA LEU A 171 -0.87 -6.35 12.13
C LEU A 171 -0.84 -7.87 12.33
N GLY A 172 -0.01 -8.33 13.26
CA GLY A 172 0.00 -9.72 13.76
C GLY A 172 1.19 -10.59 13.30
N PHE A 173 1.72 -10.38 12.09
CA PHE A 173 2.81 -11.21 11.55
C PHE A 173 4.05 -10.36 11.26
N LYS A 174 4.87 -10.11 12.29
CA LYS A 174 6.09 -9.26 12.17
C LYS A 174 7.02 -9.61 11.01
N ASN A 175 6.97 -10.85 10.51
CA ASN A 175 7.90 -11.36 9.49
C ASN A 175 7.24 -11.77 8.16
N ILE A 176 5.91 -11.67 8.03
CA ILE A 176 5.19 -12.08 6.81
C ILE A 176 4.29 -10.92 6.40
N PRO A 177 4.73 -10.02 5.52
CA PRO A 177 3.96 -8.84 5.13
C PRO A 177 2.82 -9.20 4.17
N ALA A 178 2.97 -10.29 3.40
CA ALA A 178 1.96 -10.75 2.45
C ALA A 178 2.11 -12.25 2.14
N GLU A 179 1.05 -12.84 1.58
CA GLU A 179 1.03 -14.23 1.13
C GLU A 179 0.17 -14.38 -0.13
N LEU A 180 0.60 -15.22 -1.07
CA LEU A 180 -0.23 -15.67 -2.18
C LEU A 180 -0.82 -17.03 -1.81
N GLU A 181 -2.14 -17.11 -1.75
CA GLU A 181 -2.88 -18.37 -1.61
C GLU A 181 -3.64 -18.66 -2.91
N VAL A 182 -3.58 -19.90 -3.38
CA VAL A 182 -4.36 -20.37 -4.52
C VAL A 182 -5.18 -21.56 -4.09
N TYR A 183 -6.50 -21.46 -4.20
CA TYR A 183 -7.45 -22.52 -3.88
C TYR A 183 -7.98 -23.15 -5.16
N LYS A 184 -8.18 -24.46 -5.15
CA LYS A 184 -8.96 -25.20 -6.16
C LYS A 184 -10.25 -25.66 -5.51
N GLY A 185 -11.37 -25.03 -5.84
CA GLY A 185 -12.61 -25.16 -5.08
C GLY A 185 -12.41 -24.67 -3.63
N LYS A 186 -12.55 -25.57 -2.65
CA LYS A 186 -12.34 -25.28 -1.23
C LYS A 186 -10.97 -25.73 -0.69
N THR A 187 -10.16 -26.39 -1.52
CA THR A 187 -8.88 -26.95 -1.10
C THR A 187 -7.75 -25.98 -1.43
N LEU A 188 -6.88 -25.69 -0.45
CA LEU A 188 -5.65 -24.94 -0.69
C LEU A 188 -4.76 -25.75 -1.64
N PHE A 189 -4.52 -25.21 -2.83
CA PHE A 189 -3.73 -25.84 -3.88
C PHE A 189 -2.27 -25.38 -3.84
N HIS A 190 -2.03 -24.12 -3.48
CA HIS A 190 -0.69 -23.55 -3.35
C HIS A 190 -0.72 -22.39 -2.34
N SER A 191 0.34 -22.24 -1.55
CA SER A 191 0.58 -21.03 -0.78
C SER A 191 2.05 -20.65 -0.83
N GLU A 192 2.33 -19.35 -0.86
CA GLU A 192 3.69 -18.84 -0.82
C GLU A 192 3.76 -17.46 -0.14
N VAL A 193 4.63 -17.36 0.87
CA VAL A 193 4.95 -16.08 1.52
C VAL A 193 5.53 -15.12 0.48
N ALA A 194 5.09 -13.88 0.56
CA ALA A 194 5.56 -12.80 -0.28
C ALA A 194 6.15 -11.66 0.54
N HIS A 195 7.15 -11.01 -0.03
CA HIS A 195 7.55 -9.68 0.38
C HIS A 195 6.70 -8.67 -0.38
N LYS A 196 6.03 -7.76 0.33
CA LYS A 196 5.39 -6.59 -0.28
C LYS A 196 6.53 -5.71 -0.83
N ILE A 197 6.53 -5.35 -2.12
CA ILE A 197 7.58 -4.51 -2.73
C ILE A 197 7.26 -3.02 -2.59
N ASP A 198 6.17 -2.66 -1.90
CA ASP A 198 5.89 -1.27 -1.56
C ASP A 198 6.84 -0.76 -0.45
N TYR A 199 8.05 -1.34 -0.29
CA TYR A 199 9.09 -0.93 0.65
C TYR A 199 9.74 0.37 0.17
#